data_AF-A0AAQ3KZL7-F1
#
_entry.id   AF-A0AAQ3KZL7-F1
#
_cell.length_a   1.000
_cell.length_b   1.000
_cell.length_c   1.000
_cell.angle_alpha   90.00
_cell.angle_beta   90.00
_cell.angle_gamma   90.00
#
_symmetry.space_group_name_H-M   'P 1'
#
loop_
_entity.id
_entity.type
_entity.pdbx_description
1 polymer ?
#
loop_
_entity_poly.entity_id
_entity_poly.type
_entity_poly.pdbx_seq_one_letter_code
_entity_poly.pdbx_strand_id
1 'polypeptide(L)' 'MEGVYKHIEGDLMGKHAVTLTGWGASEDGDDYWDGYFKILRRINKCGVEADAYCWDAFIKEPAKKLFTVFQKLMLVINL' A
#
# COMPACT_ATOMS: atom_id res chain seq x y z
N MET A 1 6.86 22.97 -5.87
CA MET A 1 5.52 22.60 -6.35
C MET A 1 5.40 21.10 -6.16
N GLU A 2 4.78 20.65 -5.08
CA GLU A 2 4.54 19.22 -4.85
C GLU A 2 3.07 18.92 -5.15
N GLY A 3 2.80 18.28 -6.28
CA GLY A 3 1.47 17.80 -6.66
C GLY A 3 1.41 16.27 -6.67
N VAL A 4 0.19 15.74 -6.70
CA VAL A 4 -0.05 14.30 -6.90
C VAL A 4 0.01 13.99 -8.38
N TYR A 5 0.87 13.06 -8.79
CA TYR A 5 1.05 12.66 -10.18
C TYR A 5 -0.22 12.00 -10.75
N LYS A 6 -0.62 12.49 -11.92
CA LYS A 6 -1.70 11.92 -12.74
C LYS A 6 -1.18 11.79 -14.16
N HIS A 7 -1.08 10.57 -14.67
CA HIS A 7 -0.85 10.36 -16.09
C HIS A 7 -2.06 10.90 -16.89
N ILE A 8 -1.80 11.80 -17.84
CA ILE A 8 -2.79 12.44 -18.72
C ILE A 8 -2.54 12.00 -20.17
N GLU A 9 -1.31 12.16 -20.68
CA GLU A 9 -0.91 11.81 -22.05
C GLU A 9 0.51 11.22 -22.08
N GLY A 10 0.83 10.45 -23.13
CA GLY A 10 2.14 9.83 -23.38
C GLY A 10 2.07 8.31 -23.53
N ASP A 11 2.98 7.73 -24.32
CA ASP A 11 3.04 6.29 -24.54
C ASP A 11 3.63 5.53 -23.34
N LEU A 12 3.25 4.26 -23.19
CA LEU A 12 3.81 3.38 -22.18
C LEU A 12 5.28 3.08 -22.49
N MET A 13 6.20 3.63 -21.67
CA MET A 13 7.63 3.40 -21.82
C MET A 13 8.14 2.13 -21.11
N GLY A 14 7.35 1.54 -20.21
CA GLY A 14 7.69 0.31 -19.50
C GLY A 14 7.14 0.24 -18.08
N LYS A 15 7.46 -0.86 -17.36
CA LYS A 15 7.19 -1.03 -15.93
C LYS A 15 8.37 -0.52 -15.10
N HIS A 16 8.10 0.07 -13.93
CA HIS A 16 9.12 0.57 -13.03
C HIS A 16 8.82 0.13 -11.59
N ALA A 17 9.83 -0.36 -10.87
CA ALA A 17 9.72 -0.75 -9.47
C ALA A 17 10.07 0.45 -8.58
N VAL A 18 9.21 0.73 -7.60
CA VAL A 18 9.36 1.85 -6.67
C VAL A 18 9.18 1.39 -5.24
N THR A 19 9.75 2.13 -4.29
CA THR A 19 9.50 1.92 -2.85
C THR A 19 8.40 2.86 -2.40
N LEU A 20 7.32 2.31 -1.86
CA LEU A 20 6.26 3.07 -1.19
C LEU A 20 6.60 3.21 0.29
N THR A 21 6.70 4.44 0.78
CA THR A 21 7.12 4.71 2.18
C THR A 21 6.00 5.32 3.03
N GLY A 22 4.96 5.85 2.40
CA GLY A 22 3.84 6.47 3.11
C GLY A 22 2.60 6.64 2.25
N TRP A 23 1.59 7.29 2.82
CA TRP A 23 0.35 7.66 2.16
C TRP A 23 -0.24 8.89 2.84
N GLY A 24 -1.14 9.60 2.14
CA GLY A 24 -1.83 10.76 2.69
C GLY A 24 -3.07 11.14 1.88
N ALA A 25 -3.66 12.27 2.23
CA ALA A 25 -4.73 12.92 1.49
C ALA A 25 -4.37 14.39 1.28
N SER A 26 -4.59 14.92 0.07
CA SER A 26 -4.40 16.36 -0.18
C SER A 26 -5.53 17.19 0.45
N GLU A 27 -5.32 18.49 0.57
CA GLU A 27 -6.37 19.44 1.01
C GLU A 27 -7.59 19.41 0.07
N ASP A 28 -7.37 19.08 -1.20
CA ASP A 28 -8.40 18.92 -2.23
C ASP A 28 -9.12 17.55 -2.19
N GLY A 29 -8.72 16.66 -1.27
CA GLY A 29 -9.36 15.36 -1.06
C GLY A 29 -8.79 14.21 -1.91
N ASP A 30 -7.68 14.40 -2.62
CA ASP A 30 -7.03 13.33 -3.38
C ASP A 30 -6.21 12.44 -2.44
N ASP A 31 -6.57 11.16 -2.34
CA ASP A 31 -5.76 10.14 -1.69
C ASP A 31 -4.52 9.78 -2.52
N TYR A 32 -3.35 9.71 -1.88
CA TYR A 32 -2.10 9.40 -2.57
C TYR A 32 -1.20 8.41 -1.82
N TRP A 33 -0.38 7.70 -2.58
CA TRP A 33 0.83 7.00 -2.12
C TRP A 33 2.01 7.96 -2.15
N ASP A 34 2.88 7.89 -1.14
CA ASP A 34 4.04 8.74 -0.97
C ASP A 34 5.37 7.96 -0.96
N GLY A 35 6.42 8.64 -1.42
CA GLY A 35 7.75 8.08 -1.70
C GLY A 35 8.70 9.18 -2.16
N TYR A 36 9.27 9.04 -3.36
CA TYR A 36 9.99 10.13 -4.04
C TYR A 36 9.06 11.08 -4.81
N PHE A 37 7.88 10.58 -5.17
CA PHE A 37 6.81 11.32 -5.84
C PHE A 37 5.47 10.79 -5.33
N LYS A 38 4.43 11.61 -5.43
CA LYS A 38 3.07 11.26 -5.00
C LYS A 38 2.29 10.70 -6.19
N ILE A 39 1.51 9.63 -6.01
CA ILE A 39 0.63 9.06 -7.05
C ILE A 39 -0.74 8.73 -6.48
N LEU A 40 -1.80 8.91 -7.28
CA LEU A 40 -3.18 8.63 -6.86
C LEU A 40 -3.34 7.20 -6.35
N ARG A 41 -3.97 7.09 -5.17
CA ARG A 41 -4.28 5.85 -4.46
C ARG A 41 -5.74 5.44 -4.66
N ARG A 42 -6.07 4.18 -4.38
CA ARG A 42 -7.41 3.56 -4.42
C ARG A 42 -7.97 3.27 -5.81
N ILE A 43 -7.35 3.78 -6.86
CA ILE A 43 -7.81 3.61 -8.25
C ILE A 43 -6.82 2.81 -9.10
N ASN A 44 -5.82 2.17 -8.47
CA ASN A 44 -4.75 1.44 -9.15
C ASN A 44 -4.10 2.25 -10.30
N LYS A 45 -3.80 3.54 -10.06
CA LYS A 45 -3.29 4.44 -11.09
C LYS A 45 -1.98 3.89 -11.65
N CYS A 46 -1.91 3.73 -12.98
CA CYS A 46 -0.77 3.15 -13.69
C CYS A 46 -0.35 1.74 -13.20
N GLY A 47 -1.26 0.99 -12.57
CA GLY A 47 -0.96 -0.37 -12.08
C GLY A 47 -0.16 -0.41 -10.78
N VAL A 48 0.01 0.72 -10.07
CA VAL A 48 0.85 0.78 -8.85
C VAL A 48 0.35 -0.11 -7.71
N GLU A 49 -0.93 -0.48 -7.72
CA GLU A 49 -1.55 -1.35 -6.70
C GLU A 49 -1.67 -2.80 -7.18
N ALA A 50 -1.19 -3.12 -8.38
CA ALA A 50 -1.34 -4.45 -8.99
C ALA A 50 -0.27 -5.45 -8.53
N ASP A 51 0.99 -4.99 -8.38
CA ASP A 51 2.15 -5.86 -8.12
C ASP A 51 2.96 -5.31 -6.91
N ALA A 52 2.60 -5.74 -5.69
CA ALA A 52 3.30 -5.35 -4.46
C ALA A 52 4.07 -6.52 -3.84
N TYR A 53 5.33 -6.28 -3.47
CA TYR A 53 6.20 -7.27 -2.82
C TYR A 53 6.66 -6.76 -1.47
N CYS A 54 6.55 -7.60 -0.44
CA CYS A 54 7.13 -7.36 0.88
C CYS A 54 7.79 -8.64 1.40
N TRP A 55 8.82 -8.49 2.23
CA TRP A 55 9.46 -9.62 2.89
C TRP A 55 9.49 -9.39 4.40
N ASP A 56 9.10 -10.41 5.16
CA ASP A 56 9.27 -10.40 6.62
C ASP A 56 10.69 -10.88 6.95
N ALA A 57 11.60 -9.94 7.16
CA ALA A 57 12.88 -10.24 7.76
C ALA A 57 12.67 -10.30 9.27
N PHE A 58 12.23 -11.45 9.82
CA PHE A 58 12.52 -11.98 11.18
C PHE A 58 11.44 -12.99 11.65
N ILE A 59 11.61 -14.28 11.30
CA ILE A 59 11.09 -15.38 12.14
C ILE A 59 12.26 -16.29 12.54
N LYS A 60 12.88 -15.98 13.69
CA LYS A 60 13.65 -16.96 14.48
C LYS A 60 12.89 -17.19 15.81
N GLU A 61 11.67 -17.73 15.74
CA GLU A 61 11.03 -18.58 16.78
C GLU A 61 9.58 -18.94 16.39
N PRO A 62 9.06 -20.13 16.75
CA PRO A 62 7.87 -20.68 16.14
C PRO A 62 6.56 -20.09 16.70
N ALA A 63 5.80 -19.48 15.80
CA ALA A 63 4.35 -19.26 15.77
C ALA A 63 3.46 -20.00 16.82
N LYS A 64 3.54 -19.64 18.12
CA LYS A 64 2.58 -20.15 19.13
C LYS A 64 1.79 -19.10 19.90
N LYS A 65 2.09 -17.80 19.78
CA LYS A 65 1.34 -16.75 20.49
C LYS A 65 0.25 -16.06 19.67
N LEU A 66 0.36 -16.02 18.34
CA LEU A 66 -0.58 -15.28 17.50
C LEU A 66 -1.91 -16.04 17.28
N PHE A 67 -1.88 -17.38 17.31
CA PHE A 67 -3.08 -18.20 17.05
C PHE A 67 -4.14 -18.06 18.17
N THR A 68 -3.70 -17.95 19.43
CA THR A 68 -4.61 -17.83 20.58
C THR A 68 -5.32 -16.47 20.63
N VAL A 69 -4.67 -15.40 20.14
CA VAL A 69 -5.27 -14.05 20.08
C VAL A 69 -6.29 -13.97 18.94
N PHE A 70 -5.99 -14.57 17.79
CA PHE A 70 -6.90 -14.57 16.64
C PHE A 70 -8.19 -15.39 16.91
N GLN A 71 -8.07 -16.55 17.55
CA GLN A 71 -9.25 -17.35 17.92
C GLN A 71 -10.15 -16.63 18.93
N LYS A 72 -9.56 -15.87 19.87
CA LYS A 72 -10.33 -15.13 20.88
C LYS A 72 -11.05 -13.92 20.29
N LEU A 73 -10.50 -13.29 19.25
CA LEU A 73 -11.13 -12.14 18.57
C LEU A 73 -12.27 -12.57 17.63
N MET A 74 -12.14 -13.71 16.94
CA MET A 74 -13.18 -14.22 16.04
C MET A 74 -14.47 -14.67 16.76
N LEU A 75 -14.37 -15.01 18.05
CA LEU A 75 -15.51 -15.43 18.87
C LEU A 75 -16.31 -14.24 19.43
N VAL A 76 -15.71 -13.04 19.51
CA VAL A 76 -16.36 -11.83 20.05
C VAL A 76 -17.14 -11.06 18.98
N ILE A 77 -16.88 -11.30 17.70
CA ILE A 77 -17.53 -10.58 16.58
C ILE A 77 -18.79 -11.32 16.07
N ASN A 78 -19.05 -12.55 16.54
CA ASN A 78 -20.20 -13.37 16.13
C ASN A 78 -21.30 -13.53 17.20
N LEU A 79 -21.44 -12.58 18.15
CA LEU A 79 -22.56 -12.48 19.09
C LEU A 79 -23.11 -11.05 19.14
#